data_AF-N1ZHJ5-F1
#
_entry.id   AF-N1ZHJ5-F1
#
_cell.length_a   1.000
_cell.length_b   1.000
_cell.length_c   1.000
_cell.angle_alpha   90.00
_cell.angle_beta   90.00
_cell.angle_gamma   90.00
#
_symmetry.space_group_name_H-M   'P 1'
#
loop_
_entity.id
_entity.type
_entity.pdbx_description
1 polymer ?
#
loop_
_entity_poly.entity_id
_entity_poly.type
_entity_poly.pdbx_seq_one_letter_code
_entity_poly.pdbx_strand_id
1 'polypeptide(L)'
;MATTRIMPLHIGKGRTESQAVSDIIDYVSNPQKTDNGRLVTGFACDSRVADAEFLLAKREYISTTGRVRGADDVLAYHVRQSFVPGEITPEEANRLGVEFAKRFTKGNHAFVVCTHIDKSHIHNHIIWNAVNVNCDRKFRNFWGSTRAVRRLNDTICVENGYSIVEDPKPHGKSYNKWLGNQAKPSHREQLRVMIDQALEQKPADFDCSPAN
;
A
#
# COMPACT_ATOMS: atom_id res chain seq x y z
N MET A 1 -0.80 1.26 -14.32
CA MET A 1 -1.15 0.32 -13.23
C MET A 1 0.13 -0.09 -12.49
N ALA A 2 0.15 -0.05 -11.16
CA ALA A 2 1.38 -0.31 -10.40
C ALA A 2 1.07 -0.93 -9.03
N THR A 3 1.85 -1.94 -8.65
CA THR A 3 1.85 -2.49 -7.30
C THR A 3 3.11 -2.06 -6.57
N THR A 4 2.98 -1.70 -5.28
CA THR A 4 4.12 -1.39 -4.44
C THR A 4 4.79 -2.67 -3.91
N ARG A 5 5.98 -2.51 -3.32
CA ARG A 5 6.64 -3.58 -2.58
C ARG A 5 5.82 -4.00 -1.35
N ILE A 6 6.07 -5.22 -0.87
CA ILE A 6 5.58 -5.66 0.43
C ILE A 6 6.19 -4.79 1.53
N MET A 7 5.34 -4.17 2.34
CA MET A 7 5.72 -3.37 3.50
C MET A 7 5.42 -4.20 4.76
N PRO A 8 6.44 -4.67 5.49
CA PRO A 8 6.22 -5.33 6.77
C PRO A 8 5.75 -4.32 7.81
N LEU A 9 4.76 -4.71 8.60
CA LEU A 9 4.25 -3.95 9.74
C LEU A 9 4.88 -4.47 11.01
N HIS A 10 5.48 -3.56 11.78
CA HIS A 10 6.07 -3.80 13.08
C HIS A 10 5.38 -2.92 14.13
N ILE A 11 5.57 -3.25 15.41
CA ILE A 11 5.05 -2.47 16.55
C ILE A 11 5.41 -0.98 16.42
N GLY A 12 6.66 -0.68 16.02
CA GLY A 12 7.16 0.69 15.97
C GLY A 12 7.38 1.29 17.36
N LYS A 13 8.06 2.44 17.43
CA LYS A 13 8.48 3.04 18.71
C LYS A 13 7.27 3.57 19.49
N GLY A 14 7.13 3.14 20.75
CA GLY A 14 6.14 3.68 21.69
C GLY A 14 4.70 3.19 21.50
N ARG A 15 4.47 2.15 20.69
CA ARG A 15 3.15 1.54 20.47
C ARG A 15 3.11 0.11 21.01
N THR A 16 1.92 -0.39 21.25
CA THR A 16 1.66 -1.82 21.48
C THR A 16 1.44 -2.54 20.14
N GLU A 17 1.49 -3.87 20.16
CA GLU A 17 1.12 -4.69 19.00
C GLU A 17 -0.30 -4.38 18.50
N SER A 18 -1.23 -4.20 19.44
CA SER A 18 -2.62 -3.88 19.13
C SER A 18 -2.76 -2.55 18.42
N GLN A 19 -2.12 -1.51 18.95
CA GLN A 19 -2.14 -0.19 18.32
C GLN A 19 -1.52 -0.22 16.93
N ALA A 20 -0.39 -0.91 16.74
CA ALA A 20 0.27 -0.95 15.44
C ALA A 20 -0.60 -1.58 14.33
N VAL A 21 -1.39 -2.62 14.66
CA VAL A 21 -2.30 -3.27 13.72
C VAL A 21 -3.60 -2.48 13.54
N SER A 22 -4.19 -1.98 14.63
CA SER A 22 -5.41 -1.13 14.58
C SER A 22 -5.15 0.13 13.75
N ASP A 23 -4.06 0.86 14.01
CA ASP A 23 -3.71 2.10 13.31
C ASP A 23 -3.77 1.94 11.78
N ILE A 24 -3.21 0.84 11.26
CA ILE A 24 -3.18 0.61 9.82
C ILE A 24 -4.53 0.14 9.29
N ILE A 25 -5.24 -0.75 10.01
CA ILE A 25 -6.55 -1.27 9.59
C ILE A 25 -7.58 -0.14 9.60
N ASP A 26 -7.62 0.70 10.64
CA ASP A 26 -8.50 1.86 10.73
C ASP A 26 -8.19 2.89 9.64
N TYR A 27 -6.91 3.13 9.37
CA TYR A 27 -6.50 4.05 8.31
C TYR A 27 -6.94 3.59 6.92
N VAL A 28 -6.80 2.29 6.61
CA VAL A 28 -7.16 1.76 5.28
C VAL A 28 -8.65 1.48 5.15
N SER A 29 -9.36 1.18 6.22
CA SER A 29 -10.80 0.89 6.19
C SER A 29 -11.69 2.14 6.25
N ASN A 30 -11.08 3.33 6.40
CA ASN A 30 -11.79 4.61 6.55
C ASN A 30 -13.04 4.73 5.64
N PRO A 31 -14.25 4.84 6.21
CA PRO A 31 -15.52 4.85 5.48
C PRO A 31 -15.60 5.91 4.37
N GLN A 32 -14.96 7.07 4.55
CA GLN A 32 -14.95 8.15 3.55
C GLN A 32 -14.21 7.77 2.27
N LYS A 33 -13.28 6.80 2.36
CA LYS A 33 -12.48 6.33 1.24
C LYS A 33 -13.01 5.04 0.64
N THR A 34 -13.85 4.30 1.38
CA THR A 34 -14.23 2.91 1.09
C THR A 34 -15.73 2.73 0.85
N ASP A 35 -16.42 3.80 0.42
CA ASP A 35 -17.87 3.82 0.23
C ASP A 35 -18.63 3.29 1.46
N ASN A 36 -18.44 3.98 2.58
CA ASN A 36 -19.05 3.64 3.87
C ASN A 36 -18.71 2.20 4.36
N GLY A 37 -17.55 1.68 3.95
CA GLY A 37 -17.09 0.33 4.29
C GLY A 37 -17.55 -0.77 3.31
N ARG A 38 -18.38 -0.46 2.30
CA ARG A 38 -18.82 -1.44 1.29
C ARG A 38 -17.66 -2.02 0.49
N LEU A 39 -16.58 -1.26 0.34
CA LEU A 39 -15.37 -1.65 -0.40
C LEU A 39 -14.27 -2.22 0.52
N VAL A 40 -14.67 -2.81 1.65
CA VAL A 40 -13.79 -3.52 2.58
C VAL A 40 -14.17 -5.00 2.60
N THR A 41 -13.22 -5.86 2.22
CA THR A 41 -13.43 -7.31 2.14
C THR A 41 -12.42 -8.06 2.98
N GLY A 42 -12.89 -8.89 3.91
CA GLY A 42 -12.06 -9.81 4.71
C GLY A 42 -12.03 -11.22 4.14
N PHE A 43 -10.96 -11.96 4.42
CA PHE A 43 -10.83 -13.39 4.18
C PHE A 43 -10.19 -14.08 5.38
N ALA A 44 -10.81 -15.17 5.86
CA ALA A 44 -10.43 -15.88 7.08
C ALA A 44 -10.31 -14.95 8.31
N CYS A 45 -10.99 -13.80 8.24
CA CYS A 45 -11.17 -12.84 9.32
C CYS A 45 -12.40 -11.97 9.04
N ASP A 46 -13.05 -11.45 10.07
CA ASP A 46 -14.02 -10.37 9.95
C ASP A 46 -13.28 -9.03 9.85
N SER A 47 -13.48 -8.30 8.75
CA SER A 47 -12.75 -7.05 8.49
C SER A 47 -12.97 -5.97 9.55
N ARG A 48 -14.06 -6.04 10.33
CA ARG A 48 -14.37 -5.07 11.40
C ARG A 48 -13.53 -5.26 12.66
N VAL A 49 -12.96 -6.45 12.83
CA VAL A 49 -12.17 -6.85 14.02
C VAL A 49 -10.88 -7.57 13.61
N ALA A 50 -10.42 -7.34 12.37
CA ALA A 50 -9.27 -8.03 11.81
C ALA A 50 -7.97 -7.75 12.59
N ASP A 51 -7.87 -6.59 13.25
CA ASP A 51 -6.76 -6.28 14.15
C ASP A 51 -6.71 -7.25 15.33
N ALA A 52 -7.84 -7.45 16.01
CA ALA A 52 -7.97 -8.35 17.14
C ALA A 52 -7.74 -9.81 16.73
N GLU A 53 -8.32 -10.24 15.61
CA GLU A 53 -8.16 -11.60 15.09
C GLU A 53 -6.71 -11.87 14.65
N PHE A 54 -6.01 -10.88 14.08
CA PHE A 54 -4.60 -11.04 13.72
C PHE A 54 -3.73 -11.27 14.96
N LEU A 55 -3.98 -10.53 16.04
CA LEU A 55 -3.28 -10.68 17.30
C LEU A 55 -3.64 -11.99 18.00
N LEU A 56 -4.89 -12.43 17.90
CA LEU A 56 -5.32 -13.72 18.43
C LEU A 56 -4.56 -14.87 17.77
N ALA A 57 -4.48 -14.88 16.44
CA ALA A 57 -3.69 -15.86 15.69
C ALA A 57 -2.21 -15.82 16.08
N LYS A 58 -1.66 -14.64 16.36
CA LYS A 58 -0.29 -14.51 16.88
C LYS A 58 -0.13 -15.13 18.27
N ARG A 59 -1.06 -14.90 19.19
CA ARG A 59 -1.04 -15.51 20.54
C ARG A 59 -1.11 -17.03 20.44
N GLU A 60 -1.96 -17.55 19.58
CA GLU A 60 -2.07 -18.98 19.30
C GLU A 60 -0.78 -19.55 18.70
N TYR A 61 -0.13 -18.82 17.79
CA TYR A 61 1.17 -19.19 17.25
C TYR A 61 2.26 -19.27 18.32
N ILE A 62 2.28 -18.32 19.26
CA ILE A 62 3.22 -18.35 20.39
C ILE A 62 2.92 -19.57 21.28
N SER A 63 1.66 -19.82 21.60
CA SER A 63 1.23 -20.97 22.41
C SER A 63 1.63 -22.30 21.76
N THR A 64 1.40 -22.43 20.45
CA THR A 64 1.62 -23.67 19.68
C THR A 64 3.10 -23.94 19.43
N THR A 65 3.89 -22.91 19.16
CA THR A 65 5.29 -23.07 18.69
C THR A 65 6.34 -22.70 19.72
N GLY A 66 5.97 -21.98 20.79
CA GLY A 66 6.89 -21.37 21.75
C GLY A 66 7.77 -20.25 21.16
N ARG A 67 7.58 -19.85 19.89
CA ARG A 67 8.45 -18.88 19.21
C ARG A 67 7.97 -17.45 19.47
N VAL A 68 8.75 -16.70 20.25
CA VAL A 68 8.53 -15.28 20.51
C VAL A 68 9.61 -14.45 19.82
N ARG A 69 9.22 -13.36 19.17
CA ARG A 69 10.13 -12.33 18.65
C ARG A 69 9.82 -10.99 19.32
N GLY A 70 10.87 -10.19 19.57
CA GLY A 70 10.75 -8.88 20.19
C GLY A 70 10.33 -7.78 19.20
N ALA A 71 10.94 -6.60 19.31
CA ALA A 71 10.53 -5.41 18.55
C ALA A 71 10.56 -5.57 17.02
N ASP A 72 11.42 -6.44 16.49
CA ASP A 72 11.55 -6.73 15.05
C ASP A 72 10.50 -7.72 14.53
N ASP A 73 9.53 -8.12 15.35
CA ASP A 73 8.48 -9.02 14.90
C ASP A 73 7.60 -8.37 13.85
N VAL A 74 7.36 -9.08 12.76
CA VAL A 74 6.42 -8.65 11.71
C VAL A 74 5.03 -9.13 12.11
N LEU A 75 4.10 -8.20 12.30
CA LEU A 75 2.72 -8.50 12.70
C LEU A 75 1.83 -8.77 11.48
N ALA A 76 2.03 -7.99 10.43
CA ALA A 76 1.29 -8.08 9.19
C ALA A 76 2.16 -7.59 8.02
N TYR A 77 1.66 -7.76 6.81
CA TYR A 77 2.27 -7.23 5.61
C TYR A 77 1.24 -6.44 4.82
N HIS A 78 1.69 -5.39 4.16
CA HIS A 78 0.84 -4.46 3.43
C HIS A 78 1.37 -4.24 2.00
N VAL A 79 0.49 -4.31 1.02
CA VAL A 79 0.73 -3.95 -0.38
C VAL A 79 -0.32 -2.95 -0.85
N ARG A 80 0.10 -2.00 -1.70
CA ARG A 80 -0.82 -1.12 -2.44
C ARG A 80 -0.86 -1.55 -3.90
N GLN A 81 -2.06 -1.62 -4.46
CA GLN A 81 -2.31 -1.98 -5.85
C GLN A 81 -3.10 -0.86 -6.50
N SER A 82 -2.53 -0.17 -7.49
CA SER A 82 -3.13 1.01 -8.13
C SER A 82 -3.46 0.73 -9.60
N PHE A 83 -4.66 1.15 -10.02
CA PHE A 83 -5.17 0.98 -11.38
C PHE A 83 -5.11 2.28 -12.18
N VAL A 84 -5.22 2.20 -13.51
CA VAL A 84 -5.26 3.39 -14.36
C VAL A 84 -6.58 4.15 -14.09
N PRO A 85 -6.56 5.49 -13.97
CA PRO A 85 -7.80 6.27 -13.84
C PRO A 85 -8.83 5.93 -14.93
N GLY A 86 -10.07 5.67 -14.51
CA GLY A 86 -11.19 5.40 -15.42
C GLY A 86 -11.23 4.00 -16.03
N GLU A 87 -10.25 3.14 -15.73
CA GLU A 87 -10.14 1.82 -16.36
C GLU A 87 -10.96 0.74 -15.66
N ILE A 88 -11.12 0.84 -14.34
CA ILE A 88 -11.72 -0.20 -13.49
C ILE A 88 -12.80 0.40 -12.58
N THR A 89 -13.81 -0.39 -12.22
CA THR A 89 -14.77 0.00 -11.18
C THR A 89 -14.22 -0.31 -9.78
N PRO A 90 -14.71 0.35 -8.72
CA PRO A 90 -14.27 0.05 -7.35
C PRO A 90 -14.51 -1.40 -6.93
N GLU A 91 -15.63 -1.98 -7.31
CA GLU A 91 -16.00 -3.37 -6.99
C GLU A 91 -15.03 -4.35 -7.64
N GLU A 92 -14.70 -4.09 -8.90
CA GLU A 92 -13.83 -4.96 -9.68
C GLU A 92 -12.38 -4.82 -9.22
N ALA A 93 -11.95 -3.62 -8.86
CA ALA A 93 -10.68 -3.42 -8.17
C ALA A 93 -10.63 -4.22 -6.86
N ASN A 94 -11.68 -4.17 -6.03
CA ASN A 94 -11.74 -4.96 -4.80
C ASN A 94 -11.62 -6.47 -5.08
N ARG A 95 -12.39 -6.97 -6.05
CA ARG A 95 -12.37 -8.37 -6.50
C ARG A 95 -10.97 -8.82 -6.90
N LEU A 96 -10.27 -8.03 -7.73
CA LEU A 96 -8.90 -8.30 -8.14
C LEU A 96 -7.90 -8.24 -6.97
N GLY A 97 -8.14 -7.35 -6.00
CA GLY A 97 -7.35 -7.28 -4.77
C GLY A 97 -7.48 -8.55 -3.92
N VAL A 98 -8.69 -9.08 -3.80
CA VAL A 98 -8.96 -10.36 -3.10
C VAL A 98 -8.28 -11.51 -3.84
N GLU A 99 -8.39 -11.54 -5.16
CA GLU A 99 -7.75 -12.55 -6.00
C GLU A 99 -6.22 -12.52 -5.88
N PHE A 100 -5.63 -11.32 -5.93
CA PHE A 100 -4.21 -11.10 -5.68
C PHE A 100 -3.82 -11.65 -4.31
N ALA A 101 -4.53 -11.27 -3.25
CA ALA A 101 -4.23 -11.70 -1.89
C ALA A 101 -4.31 -13.22 -1.72
N LYS A 102 -5.36 -13.87 -2.27
CA LYS A 102 -5.50 -15.33 -2.26
C LYS A 102 -4.36 -16.02 -3.00
N ARG A 103 -4.06 -15.61 -4.24
CA ARG A 103 -2.99 -16.21 -5.05
C ARG A 103 -1.62 -16.01 -4.39
N PHE A 104 -1.34 -14.81 -3.87
CA PHE A 104 -0.04 -14.47 -3.29
C PHE A 104 0.22 -15.18 -1.95
N THR A 105 -0.79 -15.23 -1.08
CA THR A 105 -0.70 -15.90 0.24
C THR A 105 -1.02 -17.41 0.15
N LYS A 106 -1.40 -17.89 -1.04
CA LYS A 106 -1.88 -19.26 -1.30
C LYS A 106 -3.10 -19.62 -0.43
N GLY A 107 -3.91 -18.63 -0.05
CA GLY A 107 -5.06 -18.80 0.84
C GLY A 107 -4.70 -19.17 2.28
N ASN A 108 -3.42 -19.14 2.66
CA ASN A 108 -2.97 -19.60 3.98
C ASN A 108 -2.90 -18.48 5.02
N HIS A 109 -3.22 -17.24 4.67
CA HIS A 109 -3.16 -16.11 5.60
C HIS A 109 -4.49 -15.36 5.57
N ALA A 110 -4.98 -14.97 6.74
CA ALA A 110 -6.10 -14.04 6.84
C ALA A 110 -5.69 -12.67 6.27
N PHE A 111 -6.60 -11.99 5.58
CA PHE A 111 -6.32 -10.70 4.97
C PHE A 111 -7.55 -9.80 4.85
N VAL A 112 -7.30 -8.50 4.72
CA VAL A 112 -8.29 -7.47 4.41
C VAL A 112 -7.87 -6.72 3.16
N VAL A 113 -8.84 -6.47 2.27
CA VAL A 113 -8.71 -5.64 1.07
C VAL A 113 -9.63 -4.43 1.22
N CYS A 114 -9.04 -3.23 1.22
CA CYS A 114 -9.77 -1.97 1.25
C CYS A 114 -9.53 -1.21 -0.06
N THR A 115 -10.59 -0.92 -0.81
CA THR A 115 -10.50 -0.16 -2.05
C THR A 115 -10.79 1.31 -1.79
N HIS A 116 -9.83 2.18 -2.13
CA HIS A 116 -9.91 3.63 -1.95
C HIS A 116 -10.39 4.30 -3.23
N ILE A 117 -11.40 5.16 -3.08
CA ILE A 117 -12.04 5.95 -4.15
C ILE A 117 -11.89 7.47 -3.95
N ASP A 118 -11.14 7.90 -2.94
CA ASP A 118 -10.95 9.31 -2.55
C ASP A 118 -9.85 10.04 -3.33
N LYS A 119 -9.24 9.37 -4.32
CA LYS A 119 -8.15 9.90 -5.16
C LYS A 119 -8.55 9.89 -6.63
N SER A 120 -7.72 10.50 -7.46
CA SER A 120 -7.92 10.50 -8.92
C SER A 120 -7.85 9.12 -9.57
N HIS A 121 -7.45 8.09 -8.82
CA HIS A 121 -7.39 6.70 -9.27
C HIS A 121 -7.82 5.77 -8.15
N ILE A 122 -8.43 4.66 -8.55
CA ILE A 122 -8.79 3.58 -7.65
C ILE A 122 -7.53 2.80 -7.28
N HIS A 123 -7.40 2.47 -6.00
CA HIS A 123 -6.32 1.63 -5.52
C HIS A 123 -6.77 0.80 -4.32
N ASN A 124 -6.20 -0.40 -4.19
CA ASN A 124 -6.41 -1.27 -3.04
C ASN A 124 -5.27 -1.10 -2.04
N HIS A 125 -5.64 -1.16 -0.78
CA HIS A 125 -4.79 -1.50 0.34
C HIS A 125 -5.06 -2.95 0.72
N ILE A 126 -4.04 -3.81 0.62
CA ILE A 126 -4.14 -5.23 0.91
C ILE A 126 -3.24 -5.52 2.10
N ILE A 127 -3.83 -5.98 3.21
CA ILE A 127 -3.12 -6.29 4.44
C ILE A 127 -3.36 -7.75 4.78
N TRP A 128 -2.31 -8.53 5.00
CA TRP A 128 -2.43 -9.92 5.45
C TRP A 128 -1.65 -10.18 6.72
N ASN A 129 -2.17 -11.08 7.55
CA ASN A 129 -1.55 -11.49 8.80
C ASN A 129 -0.20 -12.15 8.52
N ALA A 130 0.82 -11.81 9.31
CA ALA A 130 2.11 -12.49 9.23
C ALA A 130 2.01 -13.95 9.67
N VAL A 131 1.07 -14.32 10.53
CA VAL A 131 0.80 -15.70 10.94
C VAL A 131 -0.20 -16.34 9.97
N ASN A 132 -0.02 -17.63 9.67
CA ASN A 132 -0.94 -18.38 8.81
C ASN A 132 -2.21 -18.79 9.57
N VAL A 133 -3.24 -19.21 8.82
CA VAL A 133 -4.55 -19.59 9.39
C VAL A 133 -4.46 -20.74 10.39
N ASN A 134 -3.49 -21.64 10.25
CA ASN A 134 -3.27 -22.75 11.17
C ASN A 134 -2.42 -22.38 12.41
N CYS A 135 -1.97 -21.13 12.50
CA CYS A 135 -1.18 -20.61 13.62
C CYS A 135 0.12 -21.39 13.89
N ASP A 136 0.70 -22.09 12.91
CA ASP A 136 1.93 -22.88 13.09
C ASP A 136 3.15 -22.25 12.40
N ARG A 137 2.94 -21.29 11.50
CA ARG A 137 3.99 -20.67 10.67
C ARG A 137 3.75 -19.19 10.42
N LYS A 138 4.84 -18.48 10.07
CA LYS A 138 4.78 -17.10 9.58
C LYS A 138 5.04 -17.02 8.08
N PHE A 139 4.46 -16.02 7.43
CA PHE A 139 4.72 -15.68 6.04
C PHE A 139 6.21 -15.36 5.87
N ARG A 140 6.85 -16.09 4.95
CA ARG A 140 8.27 -15.93 4.65
C ARG A 140 8.45 -14.94 3.50
N ASN A 141 8.62 -13.66 3.82
CA ASN A 141 9.07 -12.68 2.84
C ASN A 141 10.46 -13.08 2.31
N PHE A 142 10.71 -12.89 1.02
CA PHE A 142 11.88 -13.43 0.33
C PHE A 142 12.54 -12.39 -0.58
N TRP A 143 13.82 -12.59 -0.88
CA TRP A 143 14.54 -11.75 -1.82
C TRP A 143 13.90 -11.84 -3.21
N GLY A 144 13.52 -10.70 -3.79
CA GLY A 144 12.76 -10.65 -5.04
C GLY A 144 11.23 -10.66 -4.87
N SER A 145 10.70 -10.58 -3.64
CA SER A 145 9.25 -10.51 -3.40
C SER A 145 8.57 -9.33 -4.10
N THR A 146 9.23 -8.17 -4.22
CA THR A 146 8.74 -7.04 -5.02
C THR A 146 8.50 -7.42 -6.49
N ARG A 147 9.42 -8.20 -7.09
CA ARG A 147 9.28 -8.67 -8.47
C ARG A 147 8.14 -9.69 -8.58
N ALA A 148 7.99 -10.56 -7.57
CA ALA A 148 6.91 -11.55 -7.53
C ALA A 148 5.53 -10.89 -7.39
N VAL A 149 5.39 -9.93 -6.48
CA VAL A 149 4.17 -9.11 -6.29
C VAL A 149 3.78 -8.45 -7.61
N ARG A 150 4.73 -7.76 -8.24
CA ARG A 150 4.49 -7.10 -9.52
C ARG A 150 4.04 -8.10 -10.60
N ARG A 151 4.80 -9.18 -10.80
CA ARG A 151 4.48 -10.19 -11.84
C ARG A 151 3.10 -10.79 -11.64
N LEU A 152 2.74 -11.14 -10.41
CA LEU A 152 1.41 -11.66 -10.11
C LEU A 152 0.33 -10.65 -10.45
N ASN A 153 0.53 -9.41 -10.04
CA ASN A 153 -0.42 -8.35 -10.32
C ASN A 153 -0.56 -8.07 -11.84
N ASP A 154 0.56 -7.98 -12.58
CA ASP A 154 0.55 -7.79 -14.03
C ASP A 154 -0.17 -8.96 -14.72
N THR A 155 0.04 -10.19 -14.23
CA THR A 155 -0.66 -11.39 -14.72
C THR A 155 -2.18 -11.28 -14.49
N ILE A 156 -2.61 -10.91 -13.28
CA ILE A 156 -4.04 -10.74 -12.96
C ILE A 156 -4.66 -9.66 -13.83
N CYS A 157 -3.97 -8.54 -14.05
CA CYS A 157 -4.49 -7.48 -14.91
C CYS A 157 -4.64 -7.97 -16.36
N VAL A 158 -3.64 -8.61 -16.94
CA VAL A 158 -3.71 -9.15 -18.31
C VAL A 158 -4.84 -10.19 -18.44
N GLU A 159 -4.96 -11.12 -17.48
CA GLU A 159 -6.03 -12.14 -17.46
C GLU A 159 -7.45 -11.52 -17.44
N ASN A 160 -7.58 -10.29 -16.94
CA ASN A 160 -8.86 -9.60 -16.80
C ASN A 160 -9.00 -8.40 -17.78
N GLY A 161 -8.10 -8.26 -18.75
CA GLY A 161 -8.18 -7.22 -19.79
C GLY A 161 -7.76 -5.81 -19.34
N TYR A 162 -7.02 -5.68 -18.24
CA TYR A 162 -6.52 -4.41 -17.72
C TYR A 162 -5.07 -4.13 -18.15
N SER A 163 -4.76 -2.85 -18.29
CA SER A 163 -3.47 -2.32 -18.69
C SER A 163 -2.38 -2.61 -17.66
N ILE A 164 -1.19 -2.94 -18.15
CA ILE A 164 0.03 -3.11 -17.35
C ILE A 164 1.07 -2.04 -17.70
N VAL A 165 2.12 -1.93 -16.86
CA VAL A 165 3.30 -1.13 -17.23
C VAL A 165 4.31 -2.06 -17.91
N GLU A 166 4.39 -1.96 -19.24
CA GLU A 166 5.21 -2.84 -20.07
C GLU A 166 6.73 -2.66 -19.83
N ASP A 167 7.21 -1.42 -19.63
CA ASP A 167 8.63 -1.13 -19.37
C ASP A 167 8.85 -0.35 -18.05
N PRO A 168 9.02 -1.06 -16.92
CA PRO A 168 9.31 -0.40 -15.67
C PRO A 168 10.75 0.06 -15.54
N LYS A 169 10.91 1.37 -15.40
CA LYS A 169 12.21 1.93 -15.01
C LYS A 169 12.65 1.38 -13.64
N PRO A 170 13.93 0.95 -13.48
CA PRO A 170 14.44 0.28 -12.26
C PRO A 170 14.27 1.09 -10.97
N HIS A 171 14.21 2.42 -11.09
CA HIS A 171 13.86 3.31 -10.00
C HIS A 171 12.42 3.79 -10.20
N GLY A 172 11.54 3.39 -9.28
CA GLY A 172 10.18 3.92 -9.21
C GLY A 172 10.26 5.43 -9.07
N LYS A 173 9.86 6.16 -10.11
CA LYS A 173 9.58 7.58 -9.95
C LYS A 173 8.37 7.69 -8.99
N SER A 174 8.37 8.67 -8.08
CA SER A 174 7.17 8.94 -7.28
C SER A 174 5.97 9.16 -8.20
N TYR A 175 4.77 8.78 -7.74
CA TYR A 175 3.53 8.82 -8.53
C TYR A 175 3.30 10.14 -9.30
N ASN A 176 3.70 11.29 -8.71
CA ASN A 176 3.66 12.61 -9.35
C ASN A 176 4.42 12.68 -10.69
N LYS A 177 5.45 11.86 -10.89
CA LYS A 177 6.27 11.82 -12.11
C LYS A 177 5.78 10.78 -13.13
N TRP A 178 4.79 9.94 -12.77
CA TRP A 178 4.18 8.96 -13.68
C TRP A 178 3.11 9.59 -14.58
N LEU A 179 2.40 10.60 -14.06
CA LEU A 179 1.41 11.39 -14.81
C LEU A 179 1.99 12.26 -15.94
N GLY A 180 3.32 12.28 -16.13
CA GLY A 180 3.97 13.10 -17.16
C GLY A 180 3.51 14.57 -17.10
N ASN A 181 3.18 15.15 -18.27
CA ASN A 181 2.69 16.53 -18.39
C ASN A 181 1.25 16.73 -17.87
N GLN A 182 0.55 15.68 -17.44
CA GLN A 182 -0.80 15.78 -16.84
C GLN A 182 -0.76 15.89 -15.30
N ALA A 183 0.42 15.77 -14.69
CA ALA A 183 0.56 15.99 -13.26
C ALA A 183 0.43 17.48 -12.95
N LYS A 184 -0.42 17.86 -11.99
CA LYS A 184 -0.32 19.20 -11.41
C LYS A 184 1.09 19.32 -10.80
N PRO A 185 1.91 20.31 -11.21
CA PRO A 185 3.27 20.44 -10.70
C PRO A 185 3.22 20.59 -9.19
N SER A 186 4.08 19.86 -8.48
CA SER A 186 4.19 20.00 -7.03
C SER A 186 4.60 21.42 -6.66
N HIS A 187 4.31 21.86 -5.43
CA HIS A 187 4.70 23.18 -4.93
C HIS A 187 6.19 23.47 -5.16
N ARG A 188 7.05 22.44 -5.00
CA ARG A 188 8.48 22.54 -5.26
C ARG A 188 8.82 22.75 -6.73
N GLU A 189 8.10 22.11 -7.64
CA GLU A 189 8.28 22.29 -9.09
C GLU A 189 7.76 23.64 -9.55
N GLN A 190 6.65 24.11 -8.98
CA GLN A 190 6.14 25.47 -9.22
C GLN A 190 7.15 26.53 -8.77
N LEU A 191 7.70 26.39 -7.55
CA LEU A 191 8.76 27.28 -7.05
C LEU A 191 10.00 27.25 -7.95
N ARG A 192 10.40 26.08 -8.42
CA ARG A 192 11.53 25.96 -9.35
C ARG A 192 11.24 26.69 -10.67
N VAL A 193 10.07 26.51 -11.27
CA VAL A 193 9.69 27.21 -12.51
C VAL A 193 9.65 28.74 -12.29
N MET A 194 9.12 29.20 -11.14
CA MET A 194 9.12 30.62 -10.80
C MET A 194 10.54 31.18 -10.63
N ILE A 195 11.45 30.43 -10.01
CA ILE A 195 12.86 30.81 -9.88
C ILE A 195 13.54 30.85 -11.26
N ASP A 196 13.35 29.80 -12.07
CA ASP A 196 13.94 29.71 -13.40
C ASP A 196 13.44 30.87 -14.29
N GLN A 197 12.14 31.21 -14.25
CA GLN A 197 11.56 32.38 -14.92
C GLN A 197 12.13 33.71 -14.41
N ALA A 198 12.31 33.86 -13.10
CA ALA A 198 12.90 35.07 -12.52
C ALA A 198 14.36 35.25 -12.95
N LEU A 199 15.12 34.16 -13.10
CA LEU A 199 16.50 34.18 -13.57
C LEU A 199 16.59 34.48 -15.09
N GLU A 200 15.64 34.00 -15.89
CA GLU A 200 15.57 34.31 -17.33
C GLU A 200 15.34 35.79 -17.63
N GLN A 201 14.67 36.52 -16.73
CA GLN A 201 14.47 37.97 -16.83
C GLN A 201 15.76 38.78 -16.60
N LYS A 202 16.90 38.12 -16.31
CA LYS A 202 18.21 38.75 -16.03
C LYS A 202 18.07 40.01 -15.16
N PRO A 203 17.50 39.89 -13.95
CA PRO A 203 17.36 41.02 -13.05
C PRO A 203 18.74 41.62 -12.78
N ALA A 204 18.83 42.95 -12.83
CA ALA A 204 20.09 43.68 -12.87
C ALA A 204 20.97 43.37 -11.66
N ASP A 205 20.40 43.28 -10.45
CA ASP A 205 21.14 43.04 -9.20
C ASP A 205 20.25 42.41 -8.12
N PHE A 206 20.84 41.66 -7.18
CA PHE A 206 20.18 41.33 -5.91
C PHE A 206 20.45 42.48 -4.94
N ASP A 207 19.53 43.44 -4.82
CA ASP A 207 19.61 44.47 -3.78
C ASP A 207 19.46 43.80 -2.39
N CYS A 208 20.59 43.43 -1.79
CA CYS A 208 20.68 43.29 -0.35
C CYS A 208 20.51 44.69 0.25
N SER A 209 19.29 45.02 0.68
CA SER A 209 19.09 46.19 1.54
C SER A 209 20.03 46.07 2.74
N PRO A 210 20.90 47.07 3.01
CA PRO A 210 21.66 47.07 4.25
C PRO A 210 20.67 47.21 5.40
N ALA A 211 20.79 46.32 6.38
CA ALA A 211 20.06 46.40 7.62
C ALA A 211 20.34 47.76 8.28
N ASN A 212 19.27 48.52 8.54
CA ASN A 212 19.25 49.57 9.55
C ASN A 212 18.50 49.06 10.78
#